data_AF-A0A6N6KTY0-F1
#
_entry.id   AF-A0A6N6KTY0-F1
#
_cell.length_a   1.000
_cell.length_b   1.000
_cell.length_c   1.000
_cell.angle_alpha   90.00
_cell.angle_beta   90.00
_cell.angle_gamma   90.00
#
_symmetry.space_group_name_H-M   'P 1'
#
loop_
_entity.id
_entity.type
_entity.pdbx_description
1 polymer ?
#
loop_
_entity_poly.entity_id
_entity_poly.type
_entity_poly.pdbx_seq_one_letter_code
_entity_poly.pdbx_strand_id
1 'polypeptide(L)'
;MRRIFSLKWTLGIKIGVTIIILVLPSLTFPDYLLTGWGFQPYLTRLLGVSYLALSITYIHGLRETFDGRFPIGAVLTGIASNGGALLIQTSRIWNELESQASTGIPYTATISIVFLFYITSMLSLHLYRNFALQSK
;
A
#
# COMPACT_ATOMS: atom_id res chain seq x y z
N MET A 1 26.77 7.48 -7.43
CA MET A 1 25.96 6.41 -6.78
C MET A 1 24.84 6.00 -7.74
N ARG A 2 24.84 4.77 -8.26
CA ARG A 2 23.70 4.24 -9.03
C ARG A 2 22.48 4.20 -8.10
N ARG A 3 21.41 4.95 -8.39
CA ARG A 3 20.13 4.86 -7.66
C ARG A 3 19.65 3.41 -7.76
N ILE A 4 19.68 2.68 -6.65
CA ILE A 4 19.47 1.23 -6.60
C ILE A 4 18.06 0.84 -7.10
N PHE A 5 17.11 1.78 -7.12
CA PHE A 5 15.84 1.63 -7.82
C PHE A 5 15.44 2.92 -8.54
N SER A 6 15.17 2.83 -9.85
CA SER A 6 14.56 3.94 -10.60
C SER A 6 13.08 4.06 -10.20
N LEU A 7 12.54 5.28 -10.25
CA LEU A 7 11.12 5.53 -9.91
C LEU A 7 10.16 4.66 -10.76
N LYS A 8 10.56 4.40 -12.01
CA LYS A 8 9.90 3.48 -12.95
C LYS A 8 9.79 2.06 -12.37
N TRP A 9 10.89 1.54 -11.84
CA TRP A 9 10.95 0.19 -11.28
C TRP A 9 10.10 0.06 -10.01
N THR A 10 10.18 1.05 -9.12
CA THR A 10 9.39 1.09 -7.90
C THR A 10 7.89 1.10 -8.19
N LEU A 11 7.43 1.95 -9.12
CA LEU A 11 6.03 2.01 -9.53
C LEU A 11 5.60 0.71 -10.21
N GLY A 12 6.42 0.17 -11.11
CA GLY A 12 6.14 -1.09 -11.80
C GLY A 12 5.94 -2.27 -10.84
N ILE A 13 6.84 -2.44 -9.86
CA ILE A 13 6.70 -3.46 -8.83
C ILE A 13 5.41 -3.24 -8.02
N LYS A 14 5.14 -2.00 -7.59
CA LYS A 14 3.96 -1.69 -6.78
C LYS A 14 2.66 -2.04 -7.51
N ILE A 15 2.57 -1.72 -8.80
CA ILE A 15 1.43 -2.08 -9.66
C ILE A 15 1.32 -3.60 -9.78
N GLY A 16 2.40 -4.27 -10.18
CA GLY A 16 2.38 -5.72 -10.42
C GLY A 16 1.99 -6.52 -9.18
N VAL A 17 2.62 -6.20 -8.04
CA VAL A 17 2.30 -6.82 -6.74
C VAL A 17 0.86 -6.54 -6.33
N THR A 18 0.38 -5.31 -6.48
CA THR A 18 -1.02 -4.95 -6.12
C THR A 18 -2.02 -5.72 -6.99
N ILE A 19 -1.78 -5.81 -8.30
CA ILE A 19 -2.67 -6.52 -9.21
C ILE A 19 -2.69 -8.02 -8.89
N ILE A 20 -1.53 -8.65 -8.76
CA ILE A 20 -1.42 -10.11 -8.60
C ILE A 20 -1.87 -10.57 -7.21
N ILE A 21 -1.51 -9.84 -6.15
CA ILE A 21 -1.75 -10.27 -4.77
C ILE A 21 -3.08 -9.76 -4.23
N LEU A 22 -3.50 -8.55 -4.63
CA LEU A 22 -4.68 -7.91 -4.05
C LEU A 22 -5.86 -7.91 -5.02
N VAL A 23 -5.69 -7.38 -6.24
CA VAL A 23 -6.81 -7.20 -7.17
C VAL A 23 -7.34 -8.53 -7.70
N LEU A 24 -6.47 -9.37 -8.28
CA LEU A 24 -6.90 -10.63 -8.89
C LEU A 24 -7.59 -11.54 -7.87
N PRO A 25 -6.99 -11.89 -6.72
CA PRO A 25 -7.66 -12.75 -5.74
C PRO A 25 -8.98 -12.16 -5.27
N SER A 26 -9.02 -10.86 -5.01
CA SER A 26 -10.22 -10.19 -4.53
C SER A 26 -11.35 -10.17 -5.56
N LEU A 27 -11.04 -10.09 -6.86
CA LEU A 27 -12.05 -10.02 -7.93
C LEU A 27 -12.41 -11.38 -8.52
N THR A 28 -11.52 -12.37 -8.49
CA THR A 28 -11.73 -13.64 -9.20
C THR A 28 -11.92 -14.85 -8.30
N PHE A 29 -11.52 -14.82 -7.02
CA PHE A 29 -11.70 -16.00 -6.17
C PHE A 29 -13.17 -16.26 -5.90
N PRO A 30 -13.64 -17.51 -5.98
CA PRO A 30 -15.04 -17.83 -5.74
C PRO A 30 -15.45 -17.57 -4.29
N ASP A 31 -16.72 -17.23 -4.10
CA ASP A 31 -17.25 -16.75 -2.81
C ASP A 31 -17.10 -17.78 -1.67
N TYR A 32 -17.11 -19.08 -1.99
CA TYR A 32 -16.88 -20.15 -1.00
C TYR A 32 -15.44 -20.16 -0.46
N LEU A 33 -14.44 -19.80 -1.27
CA LEU A 33 -13.06 -19.67 -0.79
C LEU A 33 -12.91 -18.42 0.09
N LEU A 34 -13.53 -17.30 -0.33
CA LEU A 34 -13.49 -16.06 0.43
C LEU A 34 -14.14 -16.23 1.82
N THR A 35 -15.34 -16.80 1.86
CA THR A 35 -16.04 -17.11 3.11
C THR A 35 -15.29 -18.15 3.94
N GLY A 36 -14.72 -19.18 3.31
CA GLY A 36 -13.88 -20.19 3.98
C GLY A 36 -12.64 -19.60 4.67
N TRP A 37 -12.14 -18.45 4.21
CA TRP A 37 -11.06 -17.69 4.86
C TRP A 37 -11.55 -16.58 5.79
N GLY A 38 -12.85 -16.51 6.06
CA GLY A 38 -13.44 -15.51 6.96
C GLY A 38 -13.64 -14.13 6.32
N PHE A 39 -13.51 -14.01 4.99
CA PHE A 39 -13.81 -12.77 4.28
C PHE A 39 -15.28 -12.68 3.88
N GLN A 40 -15.82 -11.46 3.87
CA GLN A 40 -17.13 -11.19 3.28
C GLN A 40 -16.98 -10.94 1.77
N PRO A 41 -17.57 -11.78 0.88
CA PRO A 41 -17.30 -11.70 -0.56
C PRO A 41 -17.55 -10.31 -1.17
N TYR A 42 -18.68 -9.69 -0.84
CA TYR A 42 -19.04 -8.36 -1.33
C TYR A 42 -18.00 -7.28 -0.95
N LEU A 43 -17.58 -7.23 0.32
CA LEU A 43 -16.57 -6.28 0.79
C LEU A 43 -15.22 -6.55 0.13
N THR A 44 -14.86 -7.83 -0.05
CA THR A 44 -13.64 -8.21 -0.76
C THR A 44 -13.67 -7.78 -2.22
N ARG A 45 -14.81 -7.91 -2.93
CA ARG A 45 -14.92 -7.39 -4.31
C ARG A 45 -14.73 -5.89 -4.36
N LEU A 46 -15.40 -5.16 -3.46
CA LEU A 46 -15.29 -3.71 -3.37
C LEU A 46 -13.85 -3.27 -3.07
N LEU A 47 -13.15 -4.01 -2.21
CA LEU A 47 -11.74 -3.81 -1.93
C LEU A 47 -10.88 -4.06 -3.19
N GLY A 48 -11.16 -5.11 -3.95
CA GLY A 48 -10.51 -5.38 -5.24
C GLY A 48 -10.69 -4.24 -6.25
N VAL A 49 -11.90 -3.70 -6.39
CA VAL A 49 -12.18 -2.53 -7.25
C VAL A 49 -11.42 -1.29 -6.77
N SER A 50 -11.34 -1.08 -5.45
CA SER A 50 -10.61 0.03 -4.87
C SER A 50 -9.11 -0.04 -5.16
N TYR A 51 -8.50 -1.24 -5.02
CA TYR A 51 -7.10 -1.46 -5.39
C TYR A 51 -6.85 -1.36 -6.89
N LEU A 52 -7.83 -1.74 -7.72
CA LEU A 52 -7.74 -1.56 -9.17
C LEU A 52 -7.71 -0.07 -9.54
N ALA A 53 -8.60 0.74 -8.95
CA ALA A 53 -8.61 2.18 -9.15
C ALA A 53 -7.29 2.83 -8.70
N LEU A 54 -6.74 2.37 -7.57
CA LEU A 54 -5.43 2.82 -7.07
C LEU A 54 -4.29 2.48 -8.05
N SER A 55 -4.30 1.27 -8.62
CA SER A 55 -3.34 0.86 -9.65
C SER A 55 -3.41 1.72 -10.92
N ILE A 56 -4.59 2.17 -11.34
CA ILE A 56 -4.75 3.08 -12.50
C ILE A 56 -3.98 4.38 -12.27
N THR A 57 -4.07 4.97 -11.07
CA THR A 57 -3.30 6.17 -10.73
C THR A 57 -1.79 5.94 -10.77
N TYR A 58 -1.34 4.77 -10.33
CA TYR A 58 0.08 4.39 -10.44
C TYR A 58 0.52 4.14 -11.88
N ILE A 59 -0.33 3.59 -12.74
CA ILE A 59 -0.05 3.42 -14.18
C ILE A 59 0.14 4.78 -14.84
N HIS A 60 -0.73 5.75 -14.56
CA HIS A 60 -0.56 7.12 -15.05
C HIS A 60 0.76 7.75 -14.57
N GLY A 61 1.08 7.61 -13.28
CA GLY A 61 2.37 8.06 -12.76
C GLY A 61 3.56 7.35 -13.40
N LEU A 62 3.46 6.04 -13.68
CA LEU A 62 4.51 5.30 -14.38
C LEU A 62 4.71 5.87 -15.79
N ARG A 63 3.63 6.17 -16.52
CA ARG A 63 3.71 6.84 -17.83
C ARG A 63 4.41 8.21 -17.73
N GLU A 64 4.07 9.02 -16.74
CA GLU A 64 4.72 10.32 -16.51
C GLU A 64 6.23 10.16 -16.31
N THR A 65 6.68 9.14 -15.58
CA THR A 65 8.12 8.88 -15.43
C THR A 65 8.81 8.46 -16.73
N PHE A 66 8.11 7.81 -17.65
CA PHE A 66 8.64 7.51 -18.99
C PHE A 66 8.81 8.78 -19.82
N ASP A 67 7.90 9.73 -19.68
CA ASP A 67 7.96 11.05 -20.31
C ASP A 67 8.97 12.01 -19.63
N GLY A 68 9.74 11.54 -18.65
CA GLY A 68 10.69 12.35 -17.88
C GLY A 68 10.03 13.33 -16.89
N ARG A 69 8.72 13.20 -16.68
CA ARG A 69 7.93 14.02 -15.75
C ARG A 69 7.90 13.40 -14.36
N PHE A 70 7.67 14.24 -13.36
CA PHE A 70 7.52 13.78 -11.99
C PHE A 70 6.09 13.33 -11.70
N PRO A 71 5.88 12.11 -11.18
CA PRO A 71 4.55 11.57 -11.03
C PRO A 71 3.89 11.97 -9.72
N ILE A 72 3.59 13.27 -9.57
CA ILE A 72 3.08 13.84 -8.33
C ILE A 72 1.79 13.15 -7.85
N GLY A 73 0.88 12.83 -8.76
CA GLY A 73 -0.38 12.16 -8.43
C GLY A 73 -0.15 10.79 -7.81
N ALA A 74 0.70 9.96 -8.43
CA ALA A 74 1.03 8.64 -7.91
C ALA A 74 1.76 8.69 -6.55
N VAL A 75 2.61 9.70 -6.34
CA VAL A 75 3.28 9.92 -5.05
C VAL A 75 2.28 10.29 -3.95
N LEU A 76 1.39 11.25 -4.20
CA LEU A 76 0.35 11.66 -3.24
C LEU A 76 -0.60 10.51 -2.93
N THR A 77 -1.04 9.75 -3.93
CA THR A 77 -1.84 8.55 -3.73
C THR A 77 -1.09 7.50 -2.90
N GLY A 78 0.21 7.33 -3.11
CA GLY A 78 1.04 6.46 -2.28
C GLY A 78 1.12 6.88 -0.81
N ILE A 79 1.24 8.18 -0.55
CA ILE A 79 1.22 8.73 0.80
C ILE A 79 -0.15 8.50 1.45
N ALA A 80 -1.23 8.85 0.76
CA ALA A 80 -2.59 8.68 1.28
C ALA A 80 -2.91 7.21 1.58
N SER A 81 -2.56 6.29 0.67
CA SER A 81 -2.86 4.87 0.84
C SER A 81 -2.06 4.24 1.99
N ASN A 82 -0.77 4.51 2.06
CA ASN A 82 0.09 3.94 3.10
C ASN A 82 -0.20 4.57 4.47
N GLY A 83 -0.50 5.88 4.50
CA GLY A 83 -0.93 6.59 5.71
C GLY A 83 -2.26 6.07 6.24
N GLY A 84 -3.25 5.84 5.36
CA GLY A 84 -4.51 5.21 5.74
C GLY A 84 -4.32 3.80 6.31
N ALA A 85 -3.49 2.98 5.65
CA ALA A 85 -3.15 1.64 6.16
C ALA A 85 -2.47 1.72 7.55
N LEU A 86 -1.56 2.67 7.76
CA LEU A 86 -0.89 2.90 9.04
C LEU A 86 -1.88 3.25 10.16
N LEU A 87 -2.87 4.12 9.88
CA LEU A 87 -3.88 4.51 10.86
C LEU A 87 -4.78 3.32 11.25
N ILE A 88 -5.23 2.53 10.26
CA ILE A 88 -6.05 1.34 10.51
C ILE A 88 -5.26 0.30 11.31
N GLN A 89 -3.98 0.09 10.97
CA GLN A 89 -3.15 -0.87 11.68
C GLN A 89 -2.88 -0.41 13.12
N THR A 90 -2.65 0.88 13.33
CA THR A 90 -2.49 1.47 14.66
C THR A 90 -3.77 1.34 15.49
N SER A 91 -4.95 1.58 14.90
CA SER A 91 -6.22 1.43 15.63
C SER A 91 -6.51 -0.02 16.01
N ARG A 92 -6.16 -0.98 15.13
CA ARG A 92 -6.23 -2.41 15.46
C ARG A 92 -5.32 -2.76 16.63
N ILE A 93 -4.06 -2.33 16.59
CA ILE A 93 -3.13 -2.55 17.70
C ILE A 93 -3.65 -1.93 18.99
N TRP A 94 -4.19 -0.72 18.93
CA TRP A 94 -4.77 -0.07 20.10
C TRP A 94 -5.90 -0.90 20.72
N ASN A 95 -6.85 -1.36 19.89
CA ASN A 95 -7.97 -2.20 20.33
C ASN A 95 -7.51 -3.57 20.85
N GLU A 96 -6.50 -4.18 20.22
CA GLU A 96 -5.92 -5.43 20.67
C GLU A 96 -5.18 -5.24 22.01
N LEU A 97 -4.40 -4.16 22.18
CA LEU A 97 -3.73 -3.82 23.44
C LEU A 97 -4.73 -3.59 24.57
N GLU A 98 -5.83 -2.90 24.31
CA GLU A 98 -6.92 -2.70 25.26
C GLU A 98 -7.60 -4.04 25.62
N SER A 99 -7.77 -4.93 24.63
CA SER A 99 -8.29 -6.28 24.82
C SER A 99 -7.32 -7.25 25.51
N GLN A 100 -6.01 -7.01 25.51
CA GLN A 100 -5.01 -7.91 26.11
C GLN A 100 -4.27 -7.35 27.32
N ALA A 101 -4.60 -6.15 27.81
CA ALA A 101 -4.30 -5.74 29.19
C ALA A 101 -4.78 -6.80 30.21
N SER A 102 -5.62 -7.74 29.77
CA SER A 102 -6.13 -8.91 30.48
C SER A 102 -5.47 -10.28 30.14
N THR A 103 -4.64 -10.47 29.09
CA THR A 103 -4.23 -11.83 28.64
C THR A 103 -2.77 -12.08 28.18
N GLY A 104 -1.91 -11.07 27.98
CA GLY A 104 -0.43 -11.24 27.96
C GLY A 104 0.26 -12.04 26.83
N ILE A 105 -0.14 -11.95 25.56
CA ILE A 105 0.52 -12.65 24.42
C ILE A 105 1.26 -11.64 23.49
N PRO A 106 2.43 -11.94 22.88
CA PRO A 106 3.27 -10.92 22.22
C PRO A 106 2.85 -10.53 20.77
N TYR A 107 3.00 -9.22 20.47
CA TYR A 107 2.54 -8.47 19.28
C TYR A 107 3.52 -8.38 18.09
N THR A 108 4.51 -9.27 18.02
CA THR A 108 5.70 -9.06 17.16
C THR A 108 5.37 -8.94 15.66
N ALA A 109 4.39 -9.68 15.16
CA ALA A 109 4.00 -9.63 13.74
C ALA A 109 3.26 -8.33 13.37
N THR A 110 2.32 -7.87 14.21
CA THR A 110 1.51 -6.68 13.93
C THR A 110 2.35 -5.39 13.96
N ILE A 111 3.28 -5.29 14.91
CA ILE A 111 4.23 -4.17 15.00
C ILE A 111 5.16 -4.14 13.78
N SER A 112 5.60 -5.31 13.31
CA SER A 112 6.46 -5.42 12.13
C SER A 112 5.76 -4.93 10.84
N ILE A 113 4.46 -5.19 10.71
CA ILE A 113 3.65 -4.71 9.58
C ILE A 113 3.46 -3.18 9.64
N VAL A 114 3.17 -2.61 10.82
CA VAL A 114 3.12 -1.14 11.01
C VAL A 114 4.43 -0.49 10.60
N PHE A 115 5.55 -1.06 11.05
CA PHE A 115 6.87 -0.52 10.76
C PHE A 115 7.19 -0.55 9.25
N LEU A 116 6.77 -1.60 8.54
CA LEU A 116 6.89 -1.69 7.08
C LEU A 116 6.06 -0.62 6.35
N PHE A 117 4.81 -0.37 6.77
CA PHE A 117 3.98 0.70 6.20
C PHE A 117 4.52 2.10 6.51
N TYR A 118 5.11 2.29 7.70
CA TYR A 118 5.79 3.52 8.07
C TYR A 118 7.01 3.79 7.19
N ILE A 119 7.90 2.79 7.02
CA ILE A 119 9.11 2.93 6.18
C ILE A 119 8.74 3.24 4.73
N THR A 120 7.74 2.54 4.17
CA THR A 120 7.32 2.76 2.78
C THR A 120 6.70 4.15 2.58
N SER A 121 6.02 4.69 3.60
CA SER A 121 5.53 6.08 3.61
C SER A 121 6.67 7.10 3.67
N MET A 122 7.65 6.87 4.55
CA MET A 122 8.84 7.75 4.70
C MET A 122 9.71 7.75 3.43
N LEU A 123 9.87 6.60 2.79
CA LEU A 123 10.61 6.50 1.52
C LEU A 123 9.90 7.29 0.41
N SER A 124 8.56 7.24 0.34
CA SER A 124 7.76 8.01 -0.61
C SER A 124 7.92 9.52 -0.40
N LEU A 125 7.91 9.97 0.86
CA LEU A 125 8.16 11.38 1.24
C LEU A 125 9.59 11.83 0.94
N HIS A 126 10.58 10.99 1.20
CA HIS A 126 11.99 11.29 0.90
C HIS A 126 12.24 11.44 -0.61
N LEU A 127 11.65 10.56 -1.42
CA LEU A 127 11.70 10.65 -2.88
C LEU A 127 11.03 11.92 -3.40
N TYR A 128 9.89 12.31 -2.82
CA TYR A 128 9.22 13.57 -3.13
C TYR A 128 10.10 14.78 -2.84
N ARG A 129 10.63 14.87 -1.62
CA ARG A 129 11.47 15.99 -1.19
C ARG A 129 12.72 16.15 -2.06
N ASN A 130 13.42 15.06 -2.35
CA ASN A 130 14.63 15.13 -3.16
C ASN A 130 14.36 15.54 -4.61
N PHE A 131 13.19 15.21 -5.15
CA PHE A 131 12.81 15.68 -6.48
C PHE A 131 12.43 17.16 -6.48
N ALA A 132 11.60 17.60 -5.53
CA ALA A 132 11.16 18.99 -5.41
C ALA A 132 12.34 19.98 -5.21
N LEU A 133 13.45 19.51 -4.62
CA LEU A 133 14.68 20.28 -4.46
C LEU A 133 15.57 20.30 -5.72
N GLN A 134 15.38 19.37 -6.66
CA GLN A 134 16.13 19.31 -7.94
C GLN A 134 15.44 20.09 -9.06
N SER A 135 14.18 20.49 -8.89
CA SER A 135 13.40 21.26 -9.87
C SER A 135 13.37 22.77 -9.60
N LYS A 136 14.24 23.27 -8.73
CA LYS A 136 14.52 24.69 -8.50
C LYS A 136 15.94 24.99 -8.97
#